data_AF-U3TX40-F1
#
_entry.id   AF-U3TX40-F1
#
_cell.length_a   1.000
_cell.length_b   1.000
_cell.length_c   1.000
_cell.angle_alpha   90.00
_cell.angle_beta   90.00
_cell.angle_gamma   90.00
#
_symmetry.space_group_name_H-M   'P 1'
#
loop_
_entity.id
_entity.type
_entity.pdbx_description
1 polymer ?
#
loop_
_entity_poly.entity_id
_entity_poly.type
_entity_poly.pdbx_seq_one_letter_code
_entity_poly.pdbx_strand_id
1 'polypeptide(L)'
;MRDGTSFSHGLIDFIVLSGNSSKIWLFPIVGIIYGLVYYTVFRVLIAKLNLKTPGREDTAIEQSSATGSEMAGKLVTAFGGKENITNLDACITRLRVSVADVAKVDQAELKNLGARGVVVAGSGVQAIFGTKSDNLKTEMDDYIRGM
;
A
#
# COMPACT_ATOMS: atom_id res chain seq x y z
N MET A 1 -34.52 -12.16 7.44
CA MET A 1 -33.17 -11.84 7.93
C MET A 1 -33.31 -11.41 9.37
N ARG A 2 -33.17 -12.35 10.32
CA ARG A 2 -33.12 -12.06 11.76
C ARG A 2 -31.63 -12.14 12.08
N ASP A 3 -31.08 -11.08 12.65
CA ASP A 3 -29.65 -10.90 12.97
C ASP A 3 -28.77 -10.45 11.78
N GLY A 4 -29.00 -9.22 11.32
CA GLY A 4 -28.05 -8.53 10.44
C GLY A 4 -26.84 -8.06 11.24
N THR A 5 -25.79 -8.88 11.29
CA THR A 5 -24.51 -8.48 11.88
C THR A 5 -23.76 -7.55 10.91
N SER A 6 -23.59 -6.28 11.28
CA SER A 6 -22.78 -5.30 10.56
C SER A 6 -21.31 -5.76 10.49
N PHE A 7 -20.66 -5.55 9.35
CA PHE A 7 -19.31 -6.06 9.00
C PHE A 7 -18.19 -5.59 9.96
N SER A 8 -18.42 -4.53 10.74
CA SER A 8 -17.36 -3.87 11.51
C SER A 8 -17.56 -3.90 13.04
N HIS A 9 -18.76 -4.22 13.54
CA HIS A 9 -19.14 -4.05 14.95
C HIS A 9 -18.58 -2.74 15.53
N GLY A 10 -18.85 -1.66 14.79
CA GLY A 10 -18.27 -0.36 15.07
C GLY A 10 -18.89 0.29 16.30
N LEU A 11 -18.48 1.51 16.59
CA LEU A 11 -19.05 2.29 17.69
C LEU A 11 -20.59 2.41 17.61
N ILE A 12 -21.13 2.55 16.40
CA ILE A 12 -22.57 2.66 16.16
C ILE A 12 -23.29 1.36 16.57
N ASP A 13 -22.75 0.21 16.20
CA ASP A 13 -23.32 -1.09 16.58
C ASP A 13 -23.26 -1.28 18.10
N PHE A 14 -22.15 -0.90 18.75
CA PHE A 14 -22.03 -0.94 20.20
C PHE A 14 -23.12 -0.08 20.89
N ILE A 15 -23.35 1.14 20.42
CA ILE A 15 -24.37 2.04 21.01
C ILE A 15 -25.77 1.45 20.84
N VAL A 16 -26.12 0.95 19.65
CA VAL A 16 -27.46 0.39 19.38
C VAL A 16 -27.72 -0.88 20.18
N LEU A 17 -26.72 -1.76 20.32
CA LEU A 17 -26.85 -3.03 21.05
C LEU A 17 -26.60 -2.90 22.56
N SER A 18 -26.05 -1.78 23.03
CA SER A 18 -25.71 -1.55 24.45
C SER A 18 -26.92 -1.66 25.38
N GLY A 19 -28.10 -1.20 24.94
CA GLY A 19 -29.33 -1.19 25.72
C GLY A 19 -29.91 -2.58 26.02
N ASN A 20 -29.50 -3.61 25.26
CA ASN A 20 -29.97 -5.00 25.43
C ASN A 20 -28.94 -5.90 26.14
N SER A 21 -27.78 -5.36 26.55
CA SER A 21 -26.68 -6.14 27.11
C SER A 21 -26.64 -6.10 28.63
N SER A 22 -26.75 -7.27 29.28
CA SER A 22 -26.74 -7.41 30.74
C SER A 22 -25.36 -7.26 31.38
N LYS A 23 -24.27 -7.28 30.61
CA LYS A 23 -22.88 -7.27 31.12
C LYS A 23 -21.98 -6.30 30.34
N ILE A 24 -22.49 -5.12 30.02
CA ILE A 24 -21.75 -4.13 29.23
C ILE A 24 -20.46 -3.64 29.92
N TRP A 25 -20.42 -3.65 31.25
CA TRP A 25 -19.24 -3.25 32.03
C TRP A 25 -18.01 -4.15 31.82
N LEU A 26 -18.20 -5.36 31.30
CA LEU A 26 -17.11 -6.28 30.99
C LEU A 26 -16.33 -5.87 29.72
N PHE A 27 -16.93 -5.03 28.87
CA PHE A 27 -16.36 -4.59 27.61
C PHE A 27 -14.99 -3.90 27.74
N PRO A 28 -14.79 -2.87 28.60
CA PRO A 28 -13.48 -2.25 28.77
C PRO A 28 -12.42 -3.23 29.30
N ILE A 29 -12.79 -4.16 30.18
CA ILE A 29 -11.86 -5.15 30.75
C ILE A 29 -11.35 -6.10 29.65
N VAL A 30 -12.28 -6.65 28.86
CA VAL A 30 -11.92 -7.52 27.72
C VAL A 30 -11.11 -6.76 26.68
N GLY A 31 -11.46 -5.50 26.39
CA GLY A 31 -10.71 -4.65 25.47
C GLY A 31 -9.25 -4.45 25.90
N ILE A 32 -9.00 -4.17 27.18
CA ILE A 32 -7.64 -4.02 27.73
C ILE A 32 -6.86 -5.33 27.63
N ILE A 33 -7.47 -6.45 28.05
CA ILE A 33 -6.83 -7.78 27.97
C ILE A 33 -6.47 -8.11 26.52
N TYR A 34 -7.40 -7.89 25.60
CA TYR A 34 -7.20 -8.15 24.18
C TYR A 34 -6.08 -7.27 23.61
N GLY A 35 -6.04 -5.98 23.96
CA GLY A 35 -4.97 -5.07 23.56
C GLY A 35 -3.59 -5.52 24.06
N LEU A 36 -3.48 -5.97 25.31
CA LEU A 36 -2.24 -6.50 25.87
C LEU A 36 -1.79 -7.79 25.16
N VAL A 37 -2.72 -8.71 24.91
CA VAL A 37 -2.43 -9.95 24.18
C VAL A 37 -1.97 -9.63 22.75
N TYR A 38 -2.68 -8.76 22.03
CA TYR A 38 -2.29 -8.36 20.67
C TYR A 38 -0.91 -7.72 20.65
N TYR A 39 -0.66 -6.74 21.52
CA TYR A 39 0.63 -6.06 21.58
C TYR A 39 1.78 -7.05 21.86
N THR A 40 1.62 -7.93 22.85
CA THR A 40 2.67 -8.89 23.23
C THR A 40 2.92 -9.91 22.12
N VAL A 41 1.87 -10.48 21.53
CA VAL A 41 2.00 -11.44 20.41
C VAL A 41 2.68 -10.77 19.22
N PHE A 42 2.16 -9.65 18.70
CA PHE A 42 2.76 -8.98 17.55
C PHE A 42 4.19 -8.52 17.82
N ARG A 43 4.48 -7.98 19.02
CA ARG A 43 5.84 -7.56 19.37
C ARG A 43 6.81 -8.73 19.38
N VAL A 44 6.43 -9.87 19.97
CA VAL A 44 7.28 -11.07 19.99
C VAL A 44 7.48 -11.60 18.57
N LEU A 45 6.42 -11.65 17.75
CA LEU A 45 6.53 -12.09 16.36
C LEU A 45 7.45 -11.17 15.54
N ILE A 46 7.32 -9.85 15.63
CA ILE A 46 8.15 -8.89 14.88
C ILE A 46 9.61 -8.93 15.33
N ALA A 47 9.86 -9.04 16.65
CA ALA A 47 11.22 -9.03 17.20
C ALA A 47 11.94 -10.36 17.04
N LYS A 48 11.25 -11.50 17.21
CA LYS A 48 11.88 -12.83 17.17
C LYS A 48 11.83 -13.51 15.80
N LEU A 49 10.78 -13.30 15.01
CA LEU A 49 10.66 -13.91 13.66
C LEU A 49 11.06 -12.95 12.54
N ASN A 50 11.50 -11.73 12.84
CA ASN A 50 11.86 -10.69 11.86
C ASN A 50 10.85 -10.58 10.70
N LEU A 51 9.55 -10.62 11.04
CA LEU A 51 8.50 -10.43 10.05
C LEU A 51 8.65 -9.05 9.41
N LYS A 52 8.68 -9.02 8.06
CA LYS A 52 8.70 -7.79 7.28
C LYS A 52 7.38 -7.06 7.45
N THR A 53 7.36 -6.08 8.35
CA THR A 53 6.24 -5.15 8.50
C THR A 53 6.37 -4.02 7.49
N PRO A 54 5.27 -3.50 6.92
CA PRO A 54 5.32 -2.35 6.02
C PRO A 54 6.10 -1.19 6.65
N GLY A 55 7.20 -0.77 6.00
CA GLY A 55 8.12 0.28 6.50
C GLY A 55 9.38 -0.21 7.23
N ARG A 56 9.58 -1.52 7.41
CA ARG A 56 10.84 -2.13 7.91
C ARG A 56 11.52 -2.98 6.81
N GLU A 57 11.38 -2.54 5.56
CA GLU A 57 12.13 -3.11 4.44
C GLU A 57 13.49 -2.40 4.38
N ASP A 58 14.58 -3.13 4.11
CA ASP A 58 15.93 -2.55 3.99
C ASP A 58 15.91 -1.46 2.92
N THR A 59 15.79 -0.22 3.37
CA THR A 59 15.64 0.92 2.49
C THR A 59 17.05 1.46 2.29
N ALA A 60 17.73 1.00 1.24
CA ALA A 60 18.81 1.78 0.64
C ALA A 60 18.15 3.00 -0.02
N ILE A 61 17.80 3.99 0.80
CA ILE A 61 17.30 5.29 0.35
C ILE A 61 18.53 6.05 -0.17
N GLU A 62 18.91 5.78 -1.41
CA GLU A 62 19.50 6.86 -2.18
C GLU A 62 18.36 7.78 -2.57
N GLN A 63 18.15 8.81 -1.73
CA GLN A 63 17.36 9.98 -2.07
C GLN A 63 18.05 10.68 -3.24
N SER A 64 17.87 10.13 -4.43
CA SER A 64 18.18 10.84 -5.67
C SER A 64 17.11 11.90 -5.81
N SER A 65 17.48 13.13 -5.45
CA SER A 65 16.75 14.37 -5.74
C SER A 65 16.70 14.60 -7.26
N ALA A 66 16.04 13.70 -7.98
CA ALA A 66 15.77 13.85 -9.40
C ALA A 66 14.59 14.82 -9.56
N THR A 67 14.81 15.87 -10.34
CA THR A 67 13.76 16.77 -10.84
C THR A 67 12.65 15.95 -11.51
N GLY A 68 11.36 16.31 -11.36
CA GLY A 68 10.21 15.45 -11.74
C GLY A 68 10.28 14.83 -13.14
N SER A 69 10.78 15.57 -14.14
CA SER A 69 11.00 15.06 -15.51
C SER A 69 12.03 13.90 -15.59
N GLU A 70 13.10 13.97 -14.80
CA GLU A 70 14.12 12.92 -14.75
C GLU A 70 13.61 11.69 -13.98
N MET A 71 12.74 11.89 -12.98
CA MET A 71 12.09 10.82 -12.23
C MET A 71 11.09 10.04 -13.10
N ALA A 72 10.27 10.76 -13.89
CA ALA A 72 9.34 10.15 -14.83
C ALA A 72 10.05 9.30 -15.89
N GLY A 73 11.16 9.78 -16.45
CA GLY A 73 11.96 9.02 -17.41
C GLY A 73 12.51 7.72 -16.81
N LYS A 74 13.10 7.78 -15.60
CA LYS A 74 13.60 6.60 -14.88
C LYS A 74 12.47 5.61 -14.57
N LEU A 75 11.29 6.09 -14.17
CA LEU A 75 10.13 5.23 -13.93
C LEU A 75 9.66 4.53 -15.21
N VAL A 76 9.56 5.26 -16.33
CA VAL A 76 9.16 4.66 -17.62
C VAL A 76 10.16 3.58 -18.06
N THR A 77 11.46 3.83 -17.89
CA THR A 77 12.50 2.82 -18.15
C THR A 77 12.36 1.61 -17.23
N ALA A 78 12.16 1.82 -15.92
CA ALA A 78 11.96 0.73 -14.95
C ALA A 78 10.72 -0.12 -15.23
N PHE A 79 9.69 0.42 -15.88
CA PHE A 79 8.52 -0.34 -16.36
C PHE A 79 8.75 -1.04 -17.72
N GLY A 80 9.97 -1.01 -18.26
CA GLY A 80 10.32 -1.66 -19.53
C GLY A 80 10.23 -0.76 -20.75
N GLY A 81 10.16 0.57 -20.55
CA GLY A 81 10.11 1.56 -21.61
C GLY A 81 8.69 1.92 -22.07
N LYS A 82 8.57 3.00 -22.86
CA LYS A 82 7.30 3.52 -23.39
C LYS A 82 6.50 2.48 -24.18
N GLU A 83 7.19 1.62 -24.93
CA GLU A 83 6.59 0.54 -25.72
C GLU A 83 5.99 -0.59 -24.88
N ASN A 84 6.41 -0.74 -23.62
CA ASN A 84 5.89 -1.77 -22.73
C ASN A 84 4.67 -1.30 -21.93
N ILE A 85 4.44 0.01 -21.81
CA ILE A 85 3.35 0.59 -21.03
C ILE A 85 2.11 0.73 -21.93
N THR A 86 1.03 0.06 -21.54
CA THR A 86 -0.25 0.08 -22.27
C THR A 86 -1.26 1.05 -21.65
N ASN A 87 -1.24 1.21 -20.33
CA ASN A 87 -2.13 2.11 -19.60
C ASN A 87 -1.46 2.59 -18.31
N LEU A 88 -1.67 3.86 -17.97
CA LEU A 88 -1.22 4.50 -16.74
C LEU A 88 -2.43 5.03 -15.97
N ASP A 89 -2.61 4.51 -14.77
CA ASP A 89 -3.65 4.92 -13.83
C ASP A 89 -3.04 5.14 -12.44
N ALA A 90 -3.63 6.02 -11.64
CA ALA A 90 -3.19 6.27 -10.28
C ALA A 90 -4.37 6.33 -9.32
N CYS A 91 -4.23 5.66 -8.19
CA CYS A 91 -5.07 5.84 -7.02
C CYS A 91 -4.37 6.82 -6.05
N ILE A 92 -4.95 7.02 -4.87
CA ILE A 92 -4.39 7.90 -3.82
C ILE A 92 -2.95 7.50 -3.42
N THR A 93 -2.66 6.20 -3.34
CA THR A 93 -1.38 5.69 -2.82
C THR A 93 -0.63 4.73 -3.73
N ARG A 94 -1.23 4.37 -4.87
CA ARG A 94 -0.70 3.36 -5.79
C ARG A 94 -0.74 3.87 -7.22
N LEU A 95 0.40 3.78 -7.90
CA LEU A 95 0.52 3.91 -9.34
C LEU A 95 0.25 2.54 -9.96
N ARG A 96 -0.78 2.43 -10.80
CA ARG A 96 -1.18 1.21 -11.51
C ARG A 96 -0.77 1.34 -12.98
N VAL A 97 0.13 0.47 -13.40
CA VAL A 97 0.65 0.45 -14.76
C VAL A 97 0.28 -0.88 -15.39
N SER A 98 -0.48 -0.85 -16.46
CA SER A 98 -0.72 -2.05 -17.28
C SER A 98 0.43 -2.17 -18.27
N VAL A 99 1.14 -3.29 -18.23
CA VAL A 99 2.29 -3.56 -19.10
C VAL A 99 1.99 -4.69 -20.08
N ALA A 100 2.63 -4.66 -21.24
CA ALA A 100 2.55 -5.74 -22.22
C ALA A 100 3.36 -6.96 -21.78
N ASP A 101 4.54 -6.73 -21.21
CA ASP A 101 5.44 -7.76 -20.70
C ASP A 101 5.93 -7.42 -19.28
N VAL A 102 5.56 -8.28 -18.33
CA VAL A 102 5.93 -8.14 -16.92
C VAL A 102 7.41 -8.49 -16.70
N ALA A 103 8.02 -9.31 -17.55
CA ALA A 103 9.42 -9.72 -17.39
C ALA A 103 10.39 -8.56 -17.63
N LYS A 104 9.97 -7.52 -18.35
CA LYS A 104 10.74 -6.30 -18.59
C LYS A 104 10.66 -5.28 -17.45
N VAL A 105 9.86 -5.55 -16.42
CA VAL A 105 9.65 -4.62 -15.30
C VAL A 105 10.70 -4.88 -14.22
N ASP A 106 11.50 -3.86 -13.92
CA ASP A 106 12.49 -3.91 -12.85
C ASP A 106 11.87 -3.50 -11.51
N GLN A 107 11.46 -4.51 -10.74
CA GLN A 107 10.88 -4.29 -9.41
C GLN A 107 11.89 -3.76 -8.38
N ALA A 108 13.19 -4.01 -8.58
CA ALA A 108 14.23 -3.53 -7.68
C ALA A 108 14.48 -2.04 -7.93
N GLU A 109 14.56 -1.64 -9.20
CA GLU A 109 14.71 -0.24 -9.58
C GLU A 109 13.50 0.59 -9.13
N LEU A 110 12.26 0.08 -9.28
CA LEU A 110 11.06 0.78 -8.78
C LEU A 110 11.11 1.02 -7.27
N LYS A 111 11.66 0.08 -6.48
CA LYS A 111 11.86 0.26 -5.03
C LYS A 111 12.95 1.28 -4.74
N ASN A 112 14.05 1.26 -5.49
CA ASN A 112 15.13 2.23 -5.37
C ASN A 112 14.66 3.66 -5.73
N LEU A 113 13.76 3.80 -6.70
CA LEU A 113 13.12 5.06 -7.07
C LEU A 113 12.08 5.55 -6.04
N GLY A 114 11.88 4.80 -4.94
CA GLY A 114 11.06 5.22 -3.80
C GLY A 114 9.73 4.50 -3.66
N ALA A 115 9.46 3.42 -4.41
CA ALA A 115 8.29 2.60 -4.18
C ALA A 115 8.43 1.83 -2.86
N ARG A 116 7.42 1.96 -1.99
CA ARG A 116 7.34 1.24 -0.70
C ARG A 116 6.94 -0.24 -0.87
N GLY A 117 6.81 -0.69 -2.11
CA GLY A 117 6.31 -2.00 -2.47
C GLY A 117 5.84 -2.01 -3.91
N VAL A 118 6.06 -3.15 -4.58
CA VAL A 118 5.64 -3.40 -5.95
C VAL A 118 4.87 -4.72 -5.95
N VAL A 119 3.68 -4.71 -6.54
CA VAL A 119 2.79 -5.87 -6.62
C VAL A 119 2.48 -6.15 -8.08
N VAL A 120 2.72 -7.37 -8.52
CA VAL A 120 2.37 -7.83 -9.86
C VAL A 120 1.05 -8.60 -9.77
N ALA A 121 0.07 -8.22 -10.59
CA ALA A 121 -1.23 -8.86 -10.68
C ALA A 121 -1.63 -9.04 -12.15
N GLY A 122 -1.37 -10.22 -12.70
CA GLY A 122 -1.59 -10.49 -14.13
C GLY A 122 -0.69 -9.60 -14.99
N SER A 123 -1.28 -8.85 -15.93
CA SER A 123 -0.58 -7.86 -16.76
C SER A 123 -0.45 -6.47 -16.12
N GLY A 124 -0.97 -6.28 -14.90
CA GLY A 124 -0.88 -5.02 -14.17
C GLY A 124 0.21 -5.04 -13.10
N VAL A 125 1.06 -4.00 -13.08
CA VAL A 125 2.02 -3.76 -12.00
C VAL A 125 1.56 -2.56 -11.17
N GLN A 126 1.55 -2.72 -9.85
CA GLN A 126 1.17 -1.67 -8.91
C GLN A 126 2.36 -1.29 -8.04
N ALA A 127 2.85 -0.05 -8.20
CA ALA A 127 3.91 0.51 -7.39
C ALA A 127 3.32 1.48 -6.34
N ILE A 128 3.74 1.34 -5.08
CA ILE A 128 3.16 2.08 -3.95
C ILE A 128 4.07 3.29 -3.63
N PHE A 129 3.80 4.43 -4.25
CA PHE A 129 4.54 5.69 -4.02
C PHE A 129 3.88 6.61 -2.98
N GLY A 130 2.75 6.20 -2.40
CA GLY A 130 1.98 7.04 -1.49
C GLY A 130 1.32 8.20 -2.23
N THR A 131 1.15 9.34 -1.56
CA THR A 131 0.45 10.52 -2.10
C THR A 131 1.09 11.12 -3.35
N LYS A 132 2.31 10.70 -3.71
CA LYS A 132 2.99 11.10 -4.94
C LYS A 132 2.50 10.38 -6.19
N SER A 133 1.67 9.33 -6.05
CA SER A 133 1.29 8.46 -7.17
C SER A 133 0.57 9.20 -8.30
N ASP A 134 -0.29 10.16 -7.96
CA ASP A 134 -1.06 10.95 -8.93
C ASP A 134 -0.17 11.92 -9.73
N ASN A 135 0.75 12.60 -9.04
CA ASN A 135 1.74 13.47 -9.68
C ASN A 135 2.66 12.68 -10.61
N LEU A 136 3.18 11.53 -10.15
CA LEU A 136 4.06 10.67 -10.95
C LEU A 136 3.35 10.13 -12.20
N LYS A 137 2.06 9.80 -12.11
CA LYS A 137 1.27 9.40 -13.29
C LYS A 137 1.22 10.52 -14.33
N THR A 138 1.03 11.76 -13.88
CA THR A 138 0.96 12.92 -14.76
C THR A 138 2.31 13.18 -15.42
N GLU A 139 3.39 13.21 -14.64
CA GLU A 139 4.75 13.40 -15.17
C GLU A 139 5.16 12.28 -16.14
N MET A 140 4.75 11.02 -15.89
CA MET A 140 5.00 9.90 -16.81
C MET A 140 4.18 10.00 -18.11
N ASP A 141 2.91 10.43 -18.04
CA ASP A 141 2.07 10.64 -19.22
C ASP A 141 2.65 11.78 -20.10
N ASP A 142 3.10 12.87 -19.47
CA ASP A 142 3.76 13.99 -20.17
C ASP A 142 5.07 13.55 -20.82
N TYR A 143 5.92 12.81 -20.08
CA TYR A 143 7.18 12.26 -20.61
C TYR A 143 6.94 11.30 -21.80
N ILE A 144 5.92 10.46 -21.73
CA ILE A 144 5.55 9.54 -22.82
C ILE A 144 5.05 10.31 -24.04
N ARG A 145 4.30 11.40 -23.85
CA ARG A 145 3.81 12.25 -24.94
C ARG A 145 4.89 13.16 -25.53
N GLY A 146 6.01 13.34 -24.82
CA GLY A 146 7.13 14.18 -25.24
C GLY A 146 6.85 15.67 -25.08
N MET A 147 6.05 16.05 -24.07
CA MET A 147 5.81 17.45 -23.67
C MET A 147 6.80 17.90 -22.61
#